data_AF-A0A2V7T8E2-F1
#
_entry.id   AF-A0A2V7T8E2-F1
#
_cell.length_a   1.000
_cell.length_b   1.000
_cell.length_c   1.000
_cell.angle_alpha   90.00
_cell.angle_beta   90.00
_cell.angle_gamma   90.00
#
_symmetry.space_group_name_H-M   'P 1'
#
loop_
_entity.id
_entity.type
_entity.pdbx_description
1 polymer ?
#
loop_
_entity_poly.entity_id
_entity_poly.type
_entity_poly.pdbx_seq_one_letter_code
_entity_poly.pdbx_strand_id
1 'polypeptide(L)'
;MAEISWTPLDLPAFNQVRNSTQTYLLPREKWPKWAQLSTQMQRLWIYCPPSGIASTATTAAVVGRMLTERFDRKDYPRPFNYNYHLLAESTAGAFQSGPLRTTDPPHHSSEPAPALDAYGPPPS
;
A
#
# COMPACT_ATOMS: atom_id res chain seq x y z
N MET A 1 8.50 -17.26 -12.63
CA MET A 1 7.91 -16.21 -11.75
C MET A 1 8.44 -14.88 -12.22
N ALA A 2 7.59 -13.87 -12.41
CA ALA A 2 8.08 -12.53 -12.73
C ALA A 2 8.83 -11.96 -11.52
N GLU A 3 10.00 -11.39 -11.75
CA GLU A 3 10.82 -10.80 -10.70
C GLU A 3 10.09 -9.58 -10.11
N ILE A 4 9.99 -9.51 -8.79
CA ILE A 4 9.38 -8.36 -8.12
C ILE A 4 10.35 -7.20 -8.20
N SER A 5 10.00 -6.16 -8.95
CA SER A 5 10.75 -4.90 -8.98
C SER A 5 10.56 -4.15 -7.66
N TRP A 6 11.67 -3.74 -7.05
CA TRP A 6 11.71 -2.98 -5.80
C TRP A 6 12.12 -1.53 -6.08
N THR A 7 11.36 -0.58 -5.56
CA THR A 7 11.60 0.87 -5.68
C THR A 7 11.80 1.47 -4.29
N PRO A 8 12.75 2.39 -4.07
CA PRO A 8 12.87 3.11 -2.82
C PRO A 8 11.53 3.75 -2.41
N LEU A 9 11.19 3.64 -1.13
CA LEU A 9 9.95 4.14 -0.57
C LEU A 9 10.21 5.37 0.29
N ASP A 10 9.70 6.52 -0.15
CA ASP A 10 9.72 7.77 0.59
C ASP A 10 8.44 7.93 1.42
N LEU A 11 8.26 7.07 2.42
CA LEU A 11 7.06 7.09 3.26
C LEU A 11 7.35 7.63 4.66
N PRO A 12 7.04 8.90 4.97
CA PRO A 12 7.35 9.50 6.26
C PRO A 12 6.74 8.76 7.45
N ALA A 13 5.54 8.19 7.26
CA ALA A 13 4.83 7.45 8.30
C ALA A 13 5.38 6.04 8.57
N PHE A 14 6.30 5.54 7.75
CA PHE A 14 6.68 4.13 7.76
C PHE A 14 7.20 3.66 9.12
N ASN A 15 8.04 4.47 9.78
CA ASN A 15 8.58 4.13 11.10
C ASN A 15 7.50 4.09 12.20
N GLN A 16 6.44 4.89 12.08
CA GLN A 16 5.33 4.89 13.04
C GLN A 16 4.48 3.63 12.89
N VAL A 17 4.18 3.26 11.64
CA VAL A 17 3.27 2.14 11.33
C VAL A 17 3.94 0.78 11.35
N ARG A 18 5.26 0.68 11.13
CA ARG A 18 5.98 -0.61 11.06
C ARG A 18 5.80 -1.50 12.29
N ASN A 19 5.69 -0.91 13.47
CA ASN A 19 5.61 -1.63 14.75
C ASN A 19 4.18 -1.79 15.28
N SER A 20 3.19 -1.24 14.56
CA SER A 20 1.85 -1.04 15.09
C SER A 20 0.94 -2.27 15.02
N THR A 21 1.24 -3.23 14.14
CA THR A 21 0.38 -4.39 13.85
C THR A 21 -1.03 -4.05 13.36
N GLN A 22 -1.30 -2.79 13.04
CA GLN A 22 -2.61 -2.28 12.67
C GLN A 22 -2.60 -1.74 11.24
N THR A 23 -3.78 -1.73 10.61
CA THR A 23 -3.98 -1.08 9.33
C THR A 23 -4.39 0.37 9.58
N TYR A 24 -3.71 1.30 8.93
CA TYR A 24 -4.02 2.73 9.00
C TYR A 24 -4.32 3.29 7.63
N LEU A 25 -5.29 4.19 7.57
CA LEU A 25 -5.48 5.10 6.44
C LEU A 25 -4.47 6.24 6.58
N LEU A 26 -3.54 6.38 5.64
CA LEU A 26 -2.58 7.46 5.70
C LEU A 26 -3.22 8.78 5.23
N PRO A 27 -3.01 9.90 5.95
CA PRO A 27 -3.35 11.21 5.43
C PRO A 27 -2.38 11.60 4.30
N ARG A 28 -2.81 12.47 3.39
CA ARG A 28 -2.12 12.71 2.10
C ARG A 28 -0.69 13.21 2.27
N GLU A 29 -0.43 14.03 3.29
CA GLU A 29 0.89 14.55 3.64
C GLU A 29 1.88 13.45 4.07
N LYS A 30 1.37 12.29 4.48
CA LYS A 30 2.14 11.12 4.88
C LYS A 30 2.32 10.09 3.76
N TRP A 31 1.77 10.32 2.55
CA TRP A 31 1.90 9.40 1.42
C TRP A 31 3.31 9.44 0.80
N PRO A 32 3.71 8.42 0.01
CA PRO A 32 4.87 8.51 -0.87
C PRO A 32 4.69 9.63 -1.92
N LYS A 33 5.76 10.32 -2.32
CA LYS A 33 5.67 11.47 -3.23
C LYS A 33 5.01 11.13 -4.56
N TRP A 34 5.27 9.94 -5.11
CA TRP A 34 4.63 9.50 -6.35
C TRP A 34 3.09 9.42 -6.23
N ALA A 35 2.58 9.03 -5.06
CA ALA A 35 1.15 8.96 -4.79
C ALA A 35 0.57 10.35 -4.51
N GLN A 36 1.32 11.21 -3.80
CA GLN A 36 0.93 12.61 -3.56
C GLN A 36 0.73 13.40 -4.86
N LEU A 37 1.58 13.13 -5.87
CA LEU A 37 1.53 13.77 -7.18
C LEU A 37 0.42 13.24 -8.09
N SER A 38 -0.25 12.14 -7.71
CA SER A 38 -1.34 11.58 -8.50
C SER A 38 -2.65 12.34 -8.29
N THR A 39 -3.31 12.68 -9.40
CA THR A 39 -4.68 13.25 -9.41
C THR A 39 -5.77 12.20 -9.27
N GLN A 40 -5.43 10.92 -9.46
CA GLN A 40 -6.37 9.80 -9.42
C GLN A 40 -6.37 9.08 -8.08
N MET A 41 -5.30 9.20 -7.30
CA MET A 41 -5.17 8.56 -5.99
C MET A 41 -6.14 9.18 -4.99
N GLN A 42 -6.98 8.33 -4.39
CA GLN A 42 -8.01 8.72 -3.43
C GLN A 42 -7.57 8.43 -2.00
N ARG A 43 -7.13 7.20 -1.75
CA ARG A 43 -6.80 6.70 -0.41
C ARG A 43 -5.61 5.75 -0.46
N LEU A 44 -4.90 5.67 0.65
CA LEU A 44 -3.74 4.80 0.80
C LEU A 44 -3.72 4.26 2.23
N TRP A 45 -3.71 2.94 2.35
CA TRP A 45 -3.60 2.25 3.63
C TRP A 45 -2.26 1.55 3.73
N ILE A 46 -1.77 1.43 4.96
CA ILE A 46 -0.56 0.68 5.27
C ILE A 46 -0.84 -0.31 6.39
N TYR A 47 -0.28 -1.49 6.26
CA TYR A 47 -0.33 -2.55 7.26
C TYR A 47 1.04 -3.22 7.38
N CYS A 48 1.61 -3.20 8.59
CA CYS A 48 2.85 -3.91 8.91
C CYS A 48 2.57 -4.88 10.07
N PRO A 49 2.44 -6.19 9.81
CA PRO A 49 2.20 -7.18 10.86
C PRO A 49 3.41 -7.31 11.81
N PRO A 50 3.19 -7.83 13.04
CA PRO A 50 4.27 -7.99 14.04
C PRO A 50 5.32 -9.01 13.62
N SER A 51 4.92 -10.01 12.85
CA SER A 51 5.81 -10.95 12.18
C SER A 51 5.88 -10.58 10.71
N GLY A 52 7.08 -10.52 10.15
CA GLY A 52 7.29 -10.29 8.71
C GLY A 52 6.37 -11.18 7.86
N ILE A 53 5.92 -10.63 6.74
CA ILE A 53 5.02 -11.35 5.85
C ILE A 53 5.84 -12.41 5.13
N ALA A 54 5.41 -13.67 5.22
CA ALA A 54 5.99 -14.75 4.44
C ALA A 54 6.00 -14.34 2.97
N SER A 55 7.19 -14.11 2.44
CA SER A 55 7.43 -13.64 1.09
C SER A 55 8.26 -14.68 0.36
N THR A 56 7.86 -14.99 -0.87
CA THR A 56 8.68 -15.79 -1.80
C THR A 56 9.81 -14.95 -2.41
N ALA A 57 9.91 -13.65 -2.08
CA ALA A 57 11.01 -12.78 -2.50
C ALA A 57 12.22 -12.98 -1.56
N THR A 58 13.31 -13.48 -2.11
CA THR A 58 14.43 -14.10 -1.38
C THR A 58 15.46 -13.13 -0.77
N THR A 59 15.36 -11.82 -1.02
CA THR A 59 16.45 -10.87 -0.71
C THR A 59 16.09 -9.72 0.23
N ALA A 60 14.81 -9.51 0.55
CA ALA A 60 14.40 -8.43 1.44
C ALA A 60 13.32 -8.94 2.42
N ALA A 61 13.48 -8.61 3.71
CA ALA A 61 12.46 -8.93 4.70
C ALA A 61 11.22 -8.10 4.38
N VAL A 62 10.15 -8.75 3.92
CA VAL A 62 8.87 -8.09 3.70
C VAL A 62 8.25 -7.82 5.07
N VAL A 63 8.19 -6.55 5.43
CA VAL A 63 7.73 -6.08 6.74
C VAL A 63 6.28 -5.60 6.71
N GLY A 64 5.69 -5.45 5.54
CA GLY A 64 4.31 -4.98 5.42
C GLY A 64 3.76 -4.95 4.01
N ARG A 65 2.57 -4.35 3.89
CA ARG A 65 1.89 -4.08 2.63
C ARG A 65 1.28 -2.68 2.67
N MET A 66 1.22 -2.08 1.50
CA MET A 66 0.47 -0.86 1.24
C MET A 66 -0.65 -1.17 0.26
N LEU A 67 -1.84 -0.67 0.53
CA LEU A 67 -2.99 -0.74 -0.37
C LEU A 67 -3.28 0.67 -0.89
N THR A 68 -3.46 0.80 -2.18
CA THR A 68 -3.86 2.07 -2.80
C THR A 68 -5.24 1.94 -3.42
N GLU A 69 -6.04 2.99 -3.28
CA GLU A 69 -7.29 3.18 -4.02
C GLU A 69 -7.12 4.34 -4.99
N ARG A 70 -7.38 4.06 -6.25
CA ARG A 70 -7.41 5.04 -7.33
C ARG A 70 -8.80 5.08 -7.93
N PHE A 71 -9.19 6.26 -8.41
CA PHE A 71 -10.38 6.44 -9.23
C PHE A 71 -9.94 6.84 -10.65
N ASP A 72 -10.31 6.02 -11.63
CA ASP A 72 -10.10 6.32 -13.04
C ASP A 72 -11.42 6.16 -13.80
N ARG A 73 -11.97 7.27 -14.29
CA ARG A 73 -13.25 7.32 -15.00
C ARG A 73 -13.24 6.47 -16.28
N LYS A 74 -12.06 6.25 -16.88
CA LYS A 74 -11.94 5.46 -18.11
C LYS A 74 -12.24 3.97 -17.88
N ASP A 75 -12.15 3.49 -16.63
CA ASP A 75 -12.33 2.09 -16.28
C ASP A 75 -13.80 1.74 -15.98
N TYR A 76 -14.75 2.58 -16.40
CA TYR A 76 -16.19 2.30 -16.27
C TYR A 76 -16.56 0.94 -16.91
N PRO A 77 -17.39 0.09 -16.27
CA PRO A 77 -18.25 0.37 -15.12
C PRO A 77 -17.59 0.20 -13.73
N ARG A 78 -16.27 -0.04 -13.66
CA ARG A 78 -15.55 -0.29 -12.41
C ARG A 78 -14.37 0.68 -12.22
N PRO A 79 -14.67 1.97 -11.95
CA PRO A 79 -13.65 3.03 -11.95
C PRO A 79 -12.69 2.98 -10.75
N PHE A 80 -13.05 2.26 -9.68
CA PHE A 80 -12.20 2.13 -8.50
C PHE A 80 -11.19 1.01 -8.71
N ASN A 81 -9.93 1.32 -8.45
CA ASN A 81 -8.77 0.46 -8.68
C ASN A 81 -8.01 0.25 -7.37
N TYR A 82 -7.81 -1.02 -6.98
CA TYR A 82 -7.08 -1.39 -5.78
C TYR A 82 -5.78 -2.09 -6.11
N ASN A 83 -4.65 -1.56 -5.61
CA ASN A 83 -3.33 -2.16 -5.82
C ASN A 83 -2.61 -2.36 -4.49
N TYR A 84 -2.11 -3.59 -4.30
CA TYR A 84 -1.23 -3.92 -3.19
C TYR A 84 0.23 -3.75 -3.59
N HIS A 85 1.03 -3.23 -2.67
CA HIS A 85 2.48 -3.15 -2.77
C HIS A 85 3.05 -3.85 -1.54
N LEU A 86 4.03 -4.73 -1.72
CA LEU A 86 4.83 -5.22 -0.60
C LEU A 86 5.74 -4.10 -0.13
N LEU A 87 5.94 -4.03 1.17
CA LEU A 87 6.92 -3.15 1.80
C LEU A 87 8.04 -4.01 2.35
N ALA A 88 9.26 -3.69 1.98
CA ALA A 88 10.45 -4.39 2.43
C ALA A 88 11.44 -3.42 3.05
N GLU A 89 12.21 -3.90 4.01
CA GLU A 89 13.25 -3.14 4.68
C GLU A 89 14.62 -3.79 4.42
N SER A 90 15.62 -2.95 4.20
CA SER A 90 17.03 -3.35 4.17
C SER A 90 17.89 -2.30 4.87
N THR A 91 19.20 -2.56 4.98
CA THR A 91 20.16 -1.59 5.52
C THR A 91 20.23 -0.29 4.72
N ALA A 92 19.78 -0.28 3.46
CA ALA A 92 19.72 0.90 2.62
C ALA A 92 18.41 1.71 2.78
N GLY A 93 17.43 1.20 3.55
CA GLY A 93 16.15 1.85 3.81
C GLY A 93 14.93 1.00 3.46
N ALA A 94 13.78 1.66 3.32
CA ALA A 94 12.51 1.03 2.96
C ALA A 94 12.28 1.03 1.44
N PHE A 95 11.66 -0.04 0.95
CA PHE A 95 11.37 -0.27 -0.45
C PHE A 95 9.93 -0.75 -0.62
N GLN A 96 9.31 -0.39 -1.73
CA GLN A 96 8.02 -0.94 -2.15
C GLN A 96 8.18 -1.79 -3.39
N SER A 97 7.33 -2.81 -3.55
CA SER A 97 7.23 -3.53 -4.81
C SER A 97 6.42 -2.75 -5.85
N GLY A 98 6.50 -3.21 -7.10
CA GLY A 98 5.43 -2.97 -8.08
C GLY A 98 4.06 -3.49 -7.58
N PRO A 99 2.95 -3.08 -8.22
CA PRO A 99 1.61 -3.51 -7.82
C PRO A 99 1.47 -5.03 -7.97
N LEU A 100 0.97 -5.68 -6.94
CA LEU A 100 0.65 -7.09 -6.92
C LEU A 100 -0.82 -7.30 -7.26
N ARG A 101 -1.07 -8.34 -8.06
CA ARG A 101 -2.41 -8.91 -8.20
C ARG A 101 -2.68 -9.77 -6.97
N THR A 102 -3.57 -9.32 -6.11
CA THR A 102 -4.01 -10.09 -4.95
C THR A 102 -5.51 -10.35 -5.05
N THR A 103 -6.03 -11.07 -4.07
CA THR A 103 -7.46 -11.29 -3.91
C THR A 103 -7.89 -10.59 -2.63
N ASP A 104 -8.87 -9.69 -2.79
CA ASP A 104 -9.55 -8.88 -1.79
C ASP A 104 -8.80 -7.63 -1.24
N PRO A 105 -9.31 -6.38 -1.44
CA PRO A 105 -10.46 -6.04 -2.28
C PRO A 105 -10.20 -6.39 -3.75
N PRO A 106 -11.27 -6.61 -4.56
CA PRO A 106 -11.13 -6.81 -5.99
C PRO A 106 -10.27 -5.72 -6.62
N HIS A 107 -9.40 -6.08 -7.57
CA HIS A 107 -8.54 -5.11 -8.25
C HIS A 107 -9.33 -3.96 -8.89
N HIS A 108 -10.57 -4.23 -9.34
CA HIS A 108 -11.52 -3.22 -9.81
C HIS A 108 -12.90 -3.38 -9.15
N SER A 109 -13.53 -2.27 -8.77
CA SER A 109 -14.91 -2.23 -8.28
C SER A 109 -15.71 -1.05 -8.85
N SER A 110 -17.03 -1.19 -8.82
CA SER A 110 -17.98 -0.12 -9.21
C SER A 110 -18.10 0.99 -8.18
N GLU A 111 -17.76 0.70 -6.92
CA GLU A 111 -17.90 1.60 -5.77
C GLU A 111 -16.71 1.44 -4.81
N PRO A 112 -16.44 2.43 -3.94
CA PRO A 112 -15.39 2.30 -2.93
C PRO A 112 -15.65 1.10 -2.01
N ALA A 113 -14.61 0.39 -1.60
CA ALA A 113 -14.71 -0.74 -0.69
C ALA A 113 -15.09 -0.29 0.73
N PRO A 114 -16.31 -0.59 1.23
CA PRO A 114 -16.79 -0.06 2.51
C PRO A 114 -16.01 -0.62 3.71
N ALA A 115 -15.45 -1.83 3.58
CA ALA A 115 -14.63 -2.45 4.62
C ALA A 115 -13.38 -1.62 4.99
N LEU A 116 -12.94 -0.73 4.09
CA LEU A 116 -11.77 0.12 4.31
C LEU A 116 -12.09 1.42 5.05
N ASP A 117 -13.37 1.76 5.21
CA ASP A 117 -13.83 3.00 5.86
C ASP A 117 -13.62 2.97 7.38
N ALA A 118 -13.46 1.78 7.96
CA ALA A 118 -13.25 1.59 9.39
C ALA A 118 -11.84 1.98 9.88
N TYR A 119 -10.87 2.20 8.96
CA TYR A 119 -9.49 2.50 9.32
C TYR A 119 -9.25 4.01 9.44
N GLY A 120 -8.73 4.42 10.60
CA GLY A 120 -8.33 5.80 10.87
C GLY A 120 -6.85 6.10 10.59
N PRO A 121 -6.42 7.36 10.77
CA PRO A 121 -5.01 7.72 10.68
C PRO A 121 -4.15 7.05 11.76
N PRO A 122 -2.83 6.89 11.53
CA PRO A 122 -1.91 6.49 12.58
C PRO A 122 -1.94 7.51 13.73
N PRO A 123 -1.73 7.09 14.99
CA PRO A 123 -1.58 8.02 16.11
C PRO A 123 -0.42 9.00 15.83
N SER A 124 -0.59 10.24 16.29
CA SER A 124 0.32 11.36 16.08
C SER A 124 1.72 11.10 16.63
#